data_AF-A0A848ZQG9-F1
#
_entry.id   AF-A0A848ZQG9-F1
#
_cell.length_a   1.000
_cell.length_b   1.000
_cell.length_c   1.000
_cell.angle_alpha   90.00
_cell.angle_beta   90.00
_cell.angle_gamma   90.00
#
_symmetry.space_group_name_H-M   'P 1'
#
loop_
_entity.id
_entity.type
_entity.pdbx_description
1 polymer ?
#
loop_
_entity_poly.entity_id
_entity_poly.type
_entity_poly.pdbx_seq_one_letter_code
_entity_poly.pdbx_strand_id
1 'polypeptide(L)' 'IVKELKHRDISKYNVQLALQEINQQEYLNVFEELAKKRLAEIKDKELQKRRKKLADYLLYRGWESELVYGKVFELLPTTK' A
#
# COMPACT_ATOMS: atom_id res chain seq x y z
N ILE A 1 -13.46 29.36 38.22
CA ILE A 1 -13.05 29.83 36.87
C ILE A 1 -13.08 28.63 35.93
N VAL A 2 -14.10 28.60 35.07
CA VAL A 2 -14.45 27.55 34.09
C VAL A 2 -13.44 27.45 32.92
N LYS A 3 -12.19 27.85 33.12
CA LYS A 3 -11.28 28.09 32.00
C LYS A 3 -9.85 27.78 32.39
N GLU A 4 -9.45 26.52 32.22
CA GLU A 4 -8.10 26.23 31.75
C GLU A 4 -8.02 24.82 31.17
N LEU A 5 -7.90 24.80 29.84
CA LEU A 5 -7.32 23.73 29.02
C LEU A 5 -8.25 22.61 28.52
N LYS A 6 -9.47 23.00 28.11
CA LYS A 6 -10.12 22.48 26.90
C LYS A 6 -9.46 23.05 25.62
N HIS A 7 -8.17 22.80 25.39
CA HIS A 7 -7.47 23.34 24.21
C HIS A 7 -6.48 22.35 23.61
N ARG A 8 -7.00 21.21 23.15
CA ARG A 8 -6.57 20.65 21.88
C ARG A 8 -7.82 20.22 21.16
N ASP A 9 -8.32 21.14 20.35
CA ASP A 9 -9.40 20.95 19.37
C ASP A 9 -8.93 20.00 18.26
N ILE A 10 -8.49 18.79 18.64
CA ILE A 10 -8.50 17.67 17.73
C ILE A 10 -9.97 17.28 17.71
N SER A 11 -10.71 17.93 16.82
CA SER A 11 -12.12 17.61 16.59
C SER A 11 -12.21 16.08 16.48
N LYS A 12 -13.26 15.47 17.05
CA LYS A 12 -13.50 14.02 16.89
C LYS A 12 -13.39 13.58 15.43
N TYR A 13 -13.68 14.51 14.50
CA TYR A 13 -13.49 14.39 13.07
C TYR A 13 -12.02 14.16 12.64
N ASN A 14 -11.05 14.90 13.19
CA ASN A 14 -9.63 14.68 12.90
C ASN A 14 -9.12 13.35 13.47
N VAL A 15 -9.64 12.88 14.61
CA VAL A 15 -9.29 11.55 15.15
C VAL A 15 -9.86 10.44 14.26
N GLN A 16 -11.09 10.63 13.77
CA GLN A 16 -11.75 9.65 12.90
C GLN A 16 -11.11 9.63 11.50
N LEU A 17 -10.77 10.79 10.95
CA LEU A 17 -10.00 10.90 9.71
C LEU A 17 -8.60 10.32 9.88
N ALA A 18 -7.90 10.62 10.99
CA ALA A 18 -6.62 10.01 11.30
C ALA A 18 -6.74 8.48 11.46
N LEU A 19 -7.80 7.95 12.08
CA LEU A 19 -8.05 6.51 12.17
C LEU A 19 -8.34 5.87 10.79
N GLN A 20 -9.06 6.57 9.91
CA GLN A 20 -9.31 6.10 8.54
C GLN A 20 -8.05 6.17 7.67
N GLU A 21 -7.25 7.24 7.81
CA GLU A 21 -5.95 7.41 7.17
C GLU A 21 -4.94 6.39 7.68
N ILE A 22 -4.92 6.08 8.98
CA ILE A 22 -4.10 5.01 9.57
C ILE A 22 -4.48 3.67 8.94
N ASN A 23 -5.77 3.36 8.80
CA ASN A 23 -6.21 2.11 8.19
C ASN A 23 -5.80 2.03 6.71
N GLN A 24 -5.96 3.13 5.96
CA GLN A 24 -5.53 3.19 4.56
C GLN A 24 -4.00 3.06 4.42
N GLN A 25 -3.24 3.70 5.30
CA GLN A 25 -1.78 3.64 5.27
C GLN A 25 -1.27 2.25 5.69
N GLU A 26 -1.87 1.62 6.70
CA GLU A 26 -1.62 0.23 7.05
C GLU A 26 -1.97 -0.73 5.90
N TYR A 27 -3.10 -0.52 5.25
CA TYR A 27 -3.51 -1.30 4.06
C TYR A 27 -2.45 -1.23 2.95
N LEU A 28 -2.00 -0.01 2.62
CA LEU A 28 -0.97 0.22 1.61
C LEU A 28 0.40 -0.30 2.05
N ASN A 29 0.74 -0.21 3.34
CA ASN A 29 1.99 -0.76 3.89
C ASN A 29 2.01 -2.29 3.79
N VAL A 30 0.91 -2.96 4.16
CA VAL A 30 0.76 -4.43 4.02
C VAL A 30 0.89 -4.84 2.56
N PHE A 31 0.24 -4.10 1.66
CA PHE A 31 0.36 -4.32 0.23
C PHE A 31 1.81 -4.19 -0.25
N GLU A 32 2.50 -3.13 0.17
CA GLU A 32 3.87 -2.85 -0.24
C GLU A 32 4.86 -3.90 0.25
N GLU A 33 4.78 -4.28 1.52
CA GLU A 33 5.60 -5.34 2.10
C GLU A 33 5.37 -6.68 1.39
N LEU A 34 4.10 -7.01 1.13
CA LEU A 34 3.72 -8.24 0.43
C LEU A 34 4.28 -8.26 -0.99
N ALA A 35 4.14 -7.15 -1.73
CA ALA A 35 4.65 -7.03 -3.10
C ALA A 35 6.17 -7.16 -3.15
N LYS A 36 6.90 -6.48 -2.25
CA LYS A 36 8.37 -6.55 -2.16
C LYS A 36 8.84 -7.95 -1.79
N LYS A 37 8.22 -8.58 -0.79
CA LYS A 37 8.53 -9.94 -0.36
C LYS A 37 8.33 -10.93 -1.49
N ARG A 38 7.19 -10.85 -2.19
CA ARG A 38 6.91 -11.73 -3.33
C ARG A 38 7.91 -11.51 -4.46
N LEU A 39 8.24 -10.26 -4.76
CA LEU A 39 9.21 -9.95 -5.82
C LEU A 39 10.60 -10.51 -5.53
N ALA A 40 11.03 -10.52 -4.26
CA ALA A 40 12.30 -11.12 -3.84
C ALA A 40 12.33 -12.65 -3.99
N GLU A 41 11.19 -13.32 -3.84
CA GLU A 41 11.05 -14.77 -4.07
C GLU A 41 11.08 -15.15 -5.55
N ILE A 42 10.72 -14.23 -6.44
CA ILE A 42 10.70 -14.46 -7.89
C ILE A 42 12.13 -14.39 -8.45
N LYS A 43 12.68 -15.56 -8.79
CA LYS A 43 14.05 -15.73 -9.32
C LYS A 43 14.16 -15.69 -10.85
N ASP A 44 13.08 -15.43 -11.58
CA ASP A 44 13.11 -15.40 -13.03
C ASP A 44 14.01 -14.30 -13.57
N LYS A 45 14.77 -14.59 -14.63
CA LYS A 45 15.64 -13.60 -15.29
C LYS A 45 14.86 -12.62 -16.17
N GLU A 46 13.72 -13.06 -16.70
CA GLU A 46 12.94 -12.30 -17.67
C GLU A 46 11.96 -11.35 -16.98
N LEU A 47 12.12 -10.04 -17.23
CA LEU A 47 11.34 -8.98 -16.58
C LEU A 47 9.83 -9.16 -16.75
N GLN A 48 9.37 -9.53 -17.95
CA GLN A 48 7.94 -9.72 -18.25
C GLN A 48 7.34 -10.88 -17.43
N LYS A 49 8.08 -11.98 -17.28
CA LYS A 49 7.67 -13.10 -16.43
C LYS A 49 7.60 -12.70 -14.96
N ARG A 50 8.55 -11.88 -14.48
CA ARG A 50 8.52 -11.37 -13.10
C ARG A 50 7.29 -10.49 -12.84
N ARG A 51 6.99 -9.57 -13.76
CA ARG A 51 5.80 -8.70 -13.69
C ARG A 51 4.52 -9.52 -13.64
N LYS A 52 4.37 -10.47 -14.57
CA LYS A 52 3.21 -11.35 -14.62
C LYS A 52 3.04 -12.15 -13.32
N LYS A 53 4.11 -12.79 -12.82
CA LYS A 53 4.05 -13.56 -11.56
C LYS A 53 3.70 -12.72 -10.34
N LEU A 54 4.19 -11.48 -10.28
CA LEU A 54 3.86 -10.56 -9.20
C LEU A 54 2.40 -10.09 -9.28
N ALA A 55 1.96 -9.69 -10.49
CA ALA A 55 0.59 -9.26 -10.73
C ALA A 55 -0.42 -10.38 -10.45
N ASP A 56 -0.23 -11.57 -11.02
CA ASP A 56 -1.09 -12.73 -10.83
C ASP A 56 -1.21 -13.10 -9.34
N TYR A 57 -0.10 -13.03 -8.60
CA TYR A 57 -0.09 -13.33 -7.16
C TYR A 57 -0.90 -12.34 -6.33
N LEU A 58 -0.76 -11.03 -6.59
CA LEU A 58 -1.47 -10.00 -5.84
C LEU A 58 -2.97 -9.96 -6.23
N LEU A 59 -3.30 -10.11 -7.51
CA LEU A 59 -4.69 -10.20 -7.97
C LEU A 59 -5.39 -11.43 -7.37
N TYR A 60 -4.73 -12.58 -7.34
CA TYR A 60 -5.29 -13.80 -6.71
C TYR A 60 -5.58 -13.62 -5.21
N ARG A 61 -4.82 -12.76 -4.54
CA ARG A 61 -5.02 -12.40 -3.13
C ARG A 61 -6.15 -11.37 -2.90
N GLY A 62 -6.77 -10.87 -3.97
CA GLY A 62 -7.89 -9.93 -3.89
C GLY A 62 -7.49 -8.45 -3.89
N TRP A 63 -6.23 -8.12 -4.17
CA TRP A 63 -5.79 -6.72 -4.27
C TRP A 63 -6.32 -6.06 -5.54
N GLU A 64 -6.60 -4.76 -5.46
CA GLU A 64 -7.15 -3.95 -6.54
C GLU A 64 -6.19 -3.87 -7.72
N SER A 65 -6.72 -4.03 -8.93
CA SER A 65 -5.93 -4.02 -10.17
C SER A 65 -5.10 -2.75 -10.33
N GLU A 66 -5.66 -1.58 -10.00
CA GLU A 66 -4.95 -0.29 -10.07
C GLU A 66 -3.71 -0.27 -9.17
N LEU A 67 -3.85 -0.73 -7.91
CA LEU A 67 -2.73 -0.83 -6.98
C LEU A 67 -1.70 -1.85 -7.46
N VAL A 68 -2.16 -3.01 -7.94
CA VAL A 68 -1.29 -4.07 -8.45
C VAL A 68 -0.45 -3.60 -9.63
N TYR A 69 -1.08 -3.08 -10.69
CA TYR A 69 -0.35 -2.66 -11.88
C TYR A 69 0.55 -1.45 -11.61
N GLY A 70 0.10 -0.51 -10.76
CA GLY A 70 0.94 0.61 -10.30
C GLY A 70 2.21 0.11 -9.62
N LYS A 71 2.08 -0.80 -8.65
CA LYS A 71 3.23 -1.35 -7.90
C LYS A 71 4.14 -2.22 -8.75
N VAL A 72 3.58 -2.99 -9.69
CA VAL A 72 4.36 -3.79 -10.64
C VAL A 72 5.21 -2.89 -11.53
N PHE A 73 4.64 -1.77 -12.01
CA PHE A 73 5.39 -0.80 -12.83
C PHE A 73 6.44 -0.04 -12.01
N GLU A 74 6.13 0.32 -10.76
CA GLU A 74 7.06 0.95 -9.82
C GLU A 74 8.28 0.07 -9.52
N LEU A 75 8.05 -1.20 -9.17
CA LEU A 75 9.13 -2.13 -8.78
C LEU A 75 9.90 -2.70 -9.96
N LEU A 76 9.27 -2.78 -11.14
CA LEU A 76 9.86 -3.32 -12.36
C LEU A 76 9.60 -2.34 -13.51
N PRO A 77 10.24 -1.16 -13.52
CA PRO A 77 10.03 -0.15 -14.55
C PRO A 77 10.45 -0.68 -15.93
N THR A 78 9.75 -0.26 -16.98
CA THR A 78 10.18 -0.54 -18.35
C THR A 78 11.15 0.56 -18.72
N THR A 79 12.44 0.33 -18.53
CA THR A 79 13.46 1.22 -19.05
C THR A 79 13.24 1.34 -20.55
N LYS A 80 12.93 2.55 -21.02
CA LYS A 80 13.05 2.92 -22.43
C LYS A 80 14.51 3.20 -22.74
#